data_AF-A0A7C6P3T3-F1
#
_entry.id   AF-A0A7C6P3T3-F1
#
_cell.length_a   1.000
_cell.length_b   1.000
_cell.length_c   1.000
_cell.angle_alpha   90.00
_cell.angle_beta   90.00
_cell.angle_gamma   90.00
#
_symmetry.space_group_name_H-M   'P 1'
#
loop_
_entity.id
_entity.type
_entity.pdbx_description
1 polymer ?
#
loop_
_entity_poly.entity_id
_entity_poly.type
_entity_poly.pdbx_seq_one_letter_code
_entity_poly.pdbx_strand_id
1 'polypeptide(L)'
;MDKKERKKSQYQKKADNLLIILGIAALIIIPYISFEFAYASDIYLLTFSQIAGRFGEQNRLIIWGISLLTFFGIVVMYVNTLLKNRSKVLNILLGIMVFLYLVTVLVPFIPSFERGISDIHNYCAYLAVIVTVLYLFIFIGSFYKYDKTLFWKAFISLLLVVLIMVLLYIKWGTSSIWQAVFSTAICVYLYFTMLLVIRSPYTDPETTMRELIEKRKKREKEREEYIEKTEKYYQERKDKKEKK
;
A
#
# COMPACT_ATOMS: atom_id res chain seq x y z
N MET A 1 -24.25 37.18 9.67
CA MET A 1 -23.21 36.15 9.90
C MET A 1 -23.92 34.86 10.29
N ASP A 2 -24.30 34.03 9.32
CA ASP A 2 -25.01 32.77 9.59
C ASP A 2 -24.02 31.60 9.48
N LYS A 3 -23.36 31.27 10.60
CA LYS A 3 -22.52 30.07 10.74
C LYS A 3 -23.45 28.88 11.02
N LYS A 4 -24.18 28.47 9.99
CA LYS A 4 -24.83 27.16 9.98
C LYS A 4 -23.71 26.14 9.78
N GLU A 5 -23.19 25.58 10.86
CA GLU A 5 -22.32 24.40 10.81
C GLU A 5 -23.04 23.33 9.98
N ARG A 6 -22.65 23.20 8.70
CA ARG A 6 -23.07 22.06 7.89
C ARG A 6 -22.53 20.82 8.59
N LYS A 7 -23.41 20.11 9.30
CA LYS A 7 -23.12 18.79 9.89
C LYS A 7 -22.42 17.97 8.82
N LYS A 8 -21.11 17.71 9.00
CA LYS A 8 -20.34 16.89 8.07
C LYS A 8 -21.09 15.58 7.85
N SER A 9 -21.27 15.19 6.59
CA SER A 9 -21.95 13.94 6.27
C SER A 9 -21.21 12.77 6.92
N GLN A 10 -21.92 11.69 7.26
CA GLN A 10 -21.30 10.49 7.83
C GLN A 10 -20.12 9.97 6.97
N TYR A 11 -20.18 10.23 5.67
CA TYR A 11 -19.15 9.85 4.70
C TYR A 11 -17.89 10.70 4.79
N GLN A 12 -18.04 12.03 4.94
CA GLN A 12 -16.91 12.93 5.19
C GLN A 12 -16.17 12.52 6.47
N LYS A 13 -16.90 12.16 7.54
CA LYS A 13 -16.28 11.66 8.79
C LYS A 13 -15.48 10.38 8.58
N LYS A 14 -15.99 9.42 7.79
CA LYS A 14 -15.26 8.16 7.50
C LYS A 14 -14.00 8.42 6.68
N ALA A 15 -14.06 9.31 5.69
CA ALA A 15 -12.90 9.71 4.90
C ALA A 15 -11.85 10.42 5.77
N ASP A 16 -12.28 11.41 6.58
CA ASP A 16 -11.41 12.13 7.51
C ASP A 16 -10.72 11.18 8.49
N ASN A 17 -11.46 10.22 9.07
CA ASN A 17 -10.91 9.21 9.97
C ASN A 17 -9.87 8.32 9.27
N LEU A 18 -10.13 7.89 8.01
CA LEU A 18 -9.16 7.12 7.25
C LEU A 18 -7.86 7.90 7.04
N LEU A 19 -7.94 9.19 6.71
CA LEU A 19 -6.76 10.04 6.54
C LEU A 19 -5.98 10.17 7.84
N ILE A 20 -6.66 10.34 8.98
CA ILE A 20 -6.02 10.39 10.30
C ILE A 20 -5.30 9.07 10.60
N ILE A 21 -5.98 7.93 10.40
CA ILE A 21 -5.39 6.60 10.63
C ILE A 21 -4.17 6.38 9.75
N LEU A 22 -4.25 6.71 8.46
CA LEU A 22 -3.13 6.61 7.53
C LEU A 22 -1.99 7.57 7.90
N GLY A 23 -2.31 8.76 8.40
CA GLY A 23 -1.32 9.72 8.90
C GLY A 23 -0.57 9.18 10.12
N ILE A 24 -1.29 8.63 11.10
CA ILE A 24 -0.70 7.99 12.28
C ILE A 24 0.15 6.79 11.85
N ALA A 25 -0.33 5.97 10.92
CA ALA A 25 0.42 4.83 10.41
C ALA A 25 1.74 5.26 9.74
N ALA A 26 1.69 6.27 8.86
CA ALA A 26 2.85 6.74 8.10
C ALA A 26 3.88 7.49 8.95
N LEU A 27 3.42 8.30 9.92
CA LEU A 27 4.27 9.22 10.67
C LEU A 27 4.72 8.67 12.01
N ILE A 28 4.00 7.69 12.57
CA ILE A 28 4.26 7.17 13.92
C ILE A 28 4.49 5.66 13.87
N ILE A 29 3.49 4.88 13.47
CA ILE A 29 3.53 3.41 13.63
C ILE A 29 4.64 2.79 12.79
N ILE A 30 4.65 3.02 11.47
CA ILE A 30 5.64 2.43 10.55
C ILE A 30 7.07 2.88 10.90
N PRO A 31 7.33 4.18 11.11
CA PRO A 31 8.65 4.62 11.56
C PRO A 31 9.06 3.96 12.87
N TYR A 32 8.17 3.93 13.87
CA TYR A 32 8.44 3.33 15.16
C TYR A 32 8.83 1.85 15.02
N ILE A 33 8.00 1.02 14.39
CA ILE A 33 8.31 -0.42 14.22
C ILE A 33 9.55 -0.65 13.35
N SER A 34 9.80 0.20 12.34
CA SER A 34 10.99 0.12 11.49
C SER A 34 12.27 0.38 12.27
N PHE A 35 12.32 1.47 13.05
CA PHE A 35 13.51 1.81 13.83
C PHE A 35 13.69 0.88 15.03
N GLU A 36 12.60 0.52 15.73
CA GLU A 36 12.65 -0.45 16.83
C GLU A 36 13.21 -1.80 16.36
N PHE A 37 12.85 -2.23 15.14
CA PHE A 37 13.40 -3.44 14.55
C PHE A 37 14.86 -3.28 14.11
N ALA A 38 15.23 -2.12 13.57
CA ALA A 38 16.62 -1.84 13.21
C ALA A 38 17.54 -1.92 14.43
N TYR A 39 17.15 -1.28 15.54
CA TYR A 39 17.94 -1.23 16.77
C TYR A 39 18.03 -2.57 17.54
N ALA A 40 17.40 -3.64 17.05
CA ALA A 40 17.57 -4.98 17.62
C ALA A 40 19.00 -5.53 17.43
N SER A 41 19.83 -4.93 16.57
CA SER A 41 21.21 -5.34 16.35
C SER A 41 22.08 -4.16 15.84
N ASP A 42 23.26 -4.47 15.29
CA ASP A 42 24.09 -3.47 14.61
C ASP A 42 23.38 -2.90 13.38
N ILE A 43 22.93 -1.65 13.52
CA ILE A 43 22.10 -0.96 12.55
C ILE A 43 22.80 -0.70 11.21
N TYR A 44 24.14 -0.71 11.19
CA TYR A 44 24.94 -0.37 10.02
C TYR A 44 25.42 -1.61 9.26
N LEU A 45 25.45 -2.77 9.91
CA LEU A 45 26.02 -4.00 9.32
C LEU A 45 24.97 -5.01 8.88
N LEU A 46 23.84 -5.13 9.58
CA LEU A 46 22.88 -6.19 9.35
C LEU A 46 21.59 -5.67 8.71
N THR A 47 21.04 -6.43 7.77
CA THR A 47 19.69 -6.21 7.22
C THR A 47 18.61 -6.75 8.17
N PHE A 48 17.39 -6.26 8.02
CA PHE A 48 16.17 -6.76 8.67
C PHE A 48 15.99 -8.27 8.52
N SER A 49 16.27 -8.81 7.33
CA SER A 49 16.17 -10.24 7.07
C SER A 49 17.24 -11.04 7.83
N GLN A 50 18.48 -10.54 7.88
CA GLN A 50 19.55 -11.14 8.68
C GLN A 50 19.28 -11.03 10.18
N ILE A 51 18.70 -9.92 10.65
CA ILE A 51 18.27 -9.76 12.05
C ILE A 51 17.25 -10.84 12.40
N ALA A 52 16.21 -10.96 11.58
CA ALA A 52 15.16 -11.96 11.78
C ALA A 52 15.70 -13.40 11.84
N GLY A 53 16.56 -13.79 10.89
CA GLY A 53 17.04 -15.17 10.84
C GLY A 53 18.21 -15.48 11.79
N ARG A 54 18.99 -14.50 12.24
CA ARG A 54 20.08 -14.70 13.21
C ARG A 54 19.61 -14.64 14.66
N PHE A 55 18.66 -13.76 14.96
CA PHE A 55 18.21 -13.51 16.33
C PHE A 55 16.82 -14.09 16.63
N GLY A 56 16.22 -14.83 15.69
CA GLY A 56 14.91 -15.45 15.90
C GLY A 56 13.74 -14.47 15.89
N GLU A 57 13.91 -13.33 15.21
CA GLU A 57 12.96 -12.21 15.20
C GLU A 57 12.02 -12.24 13.99
N GLN A 58 11.69 -13.44 13.48
CA GLN A 58 10.88 -13.60 12.27
C GLN A 58 9.49 -12.97 12.41
N ASN A 59 8.86 -13.11 13.59
CA ASN A 59 7.53 -12.56 13.84
C ASN A 59 7.50 -11.03 13.70
N ARG A 60 8.54 -10.33 14.20
CA ARG A 60 8.64 -8.87 14.08
C ARG A 60 8.87 -8.44 12.64
N LEU A 61 9.69 -9.17 11.87
CA LEU A 61 9.86 -8.94 10.43
C LEU A 61 8.54 -9.09 9.67
N ILE A 62 7.76 -10.12 9.99
CA ILE A 62 6.45 -10.38 9.38
C ILE A 62 5.47 -9.24 9.68
N ILE A 63 5.37 -8.83 10.94
CA ILE A 63 4.51 -7.72 11.35
C ILE A 63 4.92 -6.42 10.64
N TRP A 64 6.22 -6.13 10.58
CA TRP A 64 6.76 -4.98 9.86
C TRP A 64 6.39 -5.02 8.38
N GLY A 65 6.65 -6.13 7.70
CA GLY A 65 6.42 -6.29 6.27
C GLY A 65 4.93 -6.20 5.90
N ILE A 66 4.05 -6.86 6.67
CA ILE A 66 2.60 -6.80 6.47
C ILE A 66 2.08 -5.37 6.70
N SER A 67 2.58 -4.68 7.73
CA SER A 67 2.17 -3.30 8.02
C SER A 67 2.54 -2.35 6.89
N LEU A 68 3.77 -2.47 6.38
CA LEU A 68 4.27 -1.69 5.25
C LEU A 68 3.45 -1.94 3.98
N LEU A 69 3.25 -3.20 3.60
CA LEU A 69 2.51 -3.58 2.40
C LEU A 69 1.03 -3.19 2.47
N THR A 70 0.41 -3.36 3.64
CA THR A 70 -0.99 -2.99 3.87
C THR A 70 -1.16 -1.49 3.72
N PHE A 71 -0.31 -0.70 4.37
CA PHE A 71 -0.31 0.76 4.25
C PHE A 71 -0.15 1.19 2.78
N PHE A 72 0.90 0.68 2.11
CA PHE A 72 1.20 1.02 0.72
C PHE A 72 0.00 0.71 -0.18
N GLY A 73 -0.56 -0.49 -0.05
CA GLY A 73 -1.73 -0.94 -0.80
C GLY A 73 -2.94 -0.04 -0.59
N ILE A 74 -3.28 0.29 0.67
CA ILE A 74 -4.43 1.15 0.97
C ILE A 74 -4.26 2.53 0.32
N VAL A 75 -3.11 3.19 0.51
CA VAL A 75 -2.88 4.54 -0.03
C VAL A 75 -2.94 4.55 -1.55
N VAL A 76 -2.25 3.61 -2.19
CA VAL A 76 -2.23 3.49 -3.66
C VAL A 76 -3.62 3.19 -4.22
N MET A 77 -4.35 2.26 -3.62
CA MET A 77 -5.72 1.96 -4.03
C MET A 77 -6.63 3.17 -3.88
N TYR A 78 -6.49 3.90 -2.77
CA TYR A 78 -7.28 5.10 -2.51
C TYR A 78 -6.99 6.20 -3.55
N VAL A 79 -5.71 6.51 -3.81
CA VAL A 79 -5.32 7.52 -4.80
C VAL A 79 -5.73 7.12 -6.22
N ASN A 80 -5.50 5.87 -6.63
CA ASN A 80 -5.94 5.40 -7.96
C ASN A 80 -7.47 5.45 -8.09
N THR A 81 -8.20 5.23 -7.01
CA THR A 81 -9.66 5.36 -6.99
C THR A 81 -10.09 6.81 -7.19
N LEU A 82 -9.46 7.76 -6.50
CA LEU A 82 -9.73 9.19 -6.68
C LEU A 82 -9.42 9.68 -8.09
N LEU A 83 -8.30 9.24 -8.65
CA LEU A 83 -7.91 9.58 -10.02
C LEU A 83 -8.66 8.75 -11.08
N LYS A 84 -9.54 7.82 -10.67
CA LYS A 84 -10.19 6.86 -11.59
C LYS A 84 -9.18 6.12 -12.49
N ASN A 85 -7.95 5.93 -12.01
CA ASN A 85 -6.86 5.27 -12.73
C ASN A 85 -7.03 3.74 -12.68
N ARG A 86 -7.01 3.10 -13.86
CA ARG A 86 -7.20 1.64 -14.03
C ARG A 86 -6.06 0.99 -14.80
N SER A 87 -4.85 1.56 -14.72
CA SER A 87 -3.68 1.03 -15.43
C SER A 87 -3.39 -0.42 -15.05
N LYS A 88 -3.47 -1.33 -16.04
CA LYS A 88 -3.09 -2.74 -15.88
C LYS A 88 -1.62 -2.90 -15.52
N VAL A 89 -0.75 -2.07 -16.09
CA VAL A 89 0.69 -2.08 -15.83
C VAL A 89 0.98 -1.81 -14.35
N LEU A 90 0.32 -0.80 -13.77
CA LEU A 90 0.45 -0.53 -12.34
C LEU A 90 -0.03 -1.71 -11.49
N ASN A 91 -1.17 -2.33 -11.83
CA ASN A 91 -1.65 -3.47 -11.07
C ASN A 91 -0.69 -4.67 -11.12
N ILE A 92 -0.09 -4.94 -12.29
CA ILE A 92 0.90 -6.00 -12.46
C ILE A 92 2.15 -5.69 -11.63
N LEU A 93 2.70 -4.47 -11.74
CA LEU A 93 3.87 -4.06 -10.97
C LEU A 93 3.62 -4.09 -9.47
N LEU A 94 2.43 -3.68 -9.01
CA LEU A 94 2.04 -3.78 -7.61
C LEU A 94 2.00 -5.24 -7.15
N GLY A 95 1.44 -6.14 -7.95
CA GLY A 95 1.43 -7.58 -7.65
C GLY A 95 2.83 -8.18 -7.55
N ILE A 96 3.72 -7.84 -8.50
CA ILE A 96 5.13 -8.26 -8.48
C ILE A 96 5.82 -7.71 -7.24
N MET A 97 5.64 -6.43 -6.92
CA MET A 97 6.22 -5.79 -5.74
C MET A 97 5.78 -6.51 -4.46
N VAL A 98 4.47 -6.72 -4.27
CA VAL A 98 3.92 -7.42 -3.10
C VAL A 98 4.47 -8.83 -3.00
N PHE A 99 4.52 -9.58 -4.11
CA PHE A 99 5.09 -10.92 -4.13
C PHE A 99 6.56 -10.93 -3.69
N LEU A 100 7.39 -10.03 -4.22
CA LEU A 100 8.80 -9.95 -3.86
C LEU A 100 9.01 -9.61 -2.38
N TYR A 101 8.22 -8.68 -1.82
CA TYR A 101 8.27 -8.40 -0.38
C TYR A 101 7.77 -9.57 0.47
N LEU A 102 6.74 -10.30 0.05
CA LEU A 102 6.29 -11.48 0.79
C LEU A 102 7.36 -12.56 0.83
N VAL A 103 8.08 -12.78 -0.27
CA VAL A 103 9.23 -13.70 -0.30
C VAL A 103 10.30 -13.25 0.70
N THR A 104 10.63 -11.96 0.74
CA THR A 104 11.71 -11.45 1.61
C THR A 104 11.33 -11.38 3.09
N VAL A 105 10.03 -11.30 3.38
CA VAL A 105 9.51 -11.22 4.75
C VAL A 105 9.22 -12.62 5.33
N LEU A 106 8.71 -13.55 4.52
CA LEU A 106 8.34 -14.90 4.96
C LEU A 106 9.50 -15.90 4.91
N VAL A 107 10.51 -15.64 4.07
CA VAL A 107 11.73 -16.45 4.00
C VAL A 107 12.90 -15.59 4.48
N PRO A 108 13.01 -15.28 5.78
CA PRO A 108 14.12 -14.48 6.30
C PRO A 108 15.45 -15.20 6.06
N PHE A 109 16.54 -14.46 5.96
CA PHE A 109 17.87 -15.00 5.75
C PHE A 109 18.28 -15.83 6.96
N ILE A 110 18.26 -17.16 6.84
CA ILE A 110 18.78 -18.07 7.87
C ILE A 110 20.21 -18.44 7.49
N PRO A 111 21.21 -18.27 8.38
CA PRO A 111 22.60 -18.65 8.11
C PRO A 111 22.81 -20.12 7.73
N SER A 112 21.86 -20.99 8.10
CA SER A 112 21.84 -22.41 7.77
C SER A 112 21.17 -22.73 6.43
N PHE A 113 20.65 -21.74 5.69
CA PHE A 113 20.14 -22.02 4.35
C PHE A 113 21.28 -22.39 3.40
N GLU A 114 20.98 -23.33 2.50
CA GLU A 114 21.84 -23.59 1.36
C GLU A 114 22.10 -22.29 0.60
N ARG A 115 23.35 -22.11 0.16
CA ARG A 115 23.86 -20.88 -0.46
C ARG A 115 22.95 -20.34 -1.57
N GLY A 116 22.34 -21.24 -2.36
CA GLY A 116 21.40 -20.87 -3.43
C GLY A 116 20.12 -20.18 -2.95
N ILE A 117 19.54 -20.60 -1.82
CA ILE A 117 18.32 -19.99 -1.26
C ILE A 117 18.64 -18.58 -0.74
N SER A 118 19.79 -18.41 -0.09
CA SER A 118 20.32 -17.12 0.35
C SER A 118 20.49 -16.13 -0.81
N ASP A 119 21.08 -16.59 -1.91
CA ASP A 119 21.32 -15.73 -3.08
C ASP A 119 19.99 -15.31 -3.73
N ILE A 120 19.06 -16.24 -3.91
CA ILE A 120 17.70 -15.95 -4.42
C ILE A 120 17.01 -14.92 -3.52
N HIS A 121 17.06 -15.09 -2.20
CA HIS A 121 16.49 -14.12 -1.27
C HIS A 121 17.06 -12.72 -1.46
N ASN A 122 18.38 -12.59 -1.56
CA ASN A 122 19.04 -11.30 -1.77
C ASN A 122 18.63 -10.67 -3.12
N TYR A 123 18.59 -11.46 -4.19
CA TYR A 123 18.09 -10.98 -5.49
C TYR A 123 16.64 -10.50 -5.40
N CYS A 124 15.76 -11.25 -4.72
CA CYS A 124 14.38 -10.83 -4.50
C CYS A 124 14.30 -9.52 -3.69
N ALA A 125 15.15 -9.33 -2.68
CA ALA A 125 15.21 -8.11 -1.89
C ALA A 125 15.62 -6.89 -2.72
N TYR A 126 16.67 -7.03 -3.53
CA TYR A 126 17.09 -5.95 -4.44
C TYR A 126 16.01 -5.64 -5.48
N LEU A 127 15.42 -6.68 -6.06
CA LEU A 127 14.38 -6.53 -7.06
C LEU A 127 13.12 -5.87 -6.47
N ALA A 128 12.76 -6.19 -5.21
CA ALA A 128 11.64 -5.55 -4.51
C ALA A 128 11.81 -4.03 -4.45
N VAL A 129 13.00 -3.55 -4.09
CA VAL A 129 13.32 -2.12 -4.04
C VAL A 129 13.23 -1.48 -5.42
N ILE A 130 13.88 -2.08 -6.43
CA ILE A 130 13.89 -1.55 -7.80
C ILE A 130 12.46 -1.47 -8.35
N VAL A 131 11.67 -2.53 -8.18
CA VAL A 131 10.27 -2.56 -8.61
C VAL A 131 9.43 -1.54 -7.84
N THR A 132 9.68 -1.33 -6.55
CA THR A 132 9.00 -0.28 -5.76
C THR A 132 9.26 1.10 -6.33
N VAL A 133 10.52 1.43 -6.61
CA VAL A 133 10.91 2.75 -7.15
C VAL A 133 10.32 2.94 -8.56
N LEU A 134 10.43 1.93 -9.43
CA LEU A 134 9.83 1.96 -10.76
C LEU A 134 8.31 2.11 -10.71
N TYR A 135 7.66 1.37 -9.80
CA TYR A 135 6.23 1.50 -9.55
C TYR A 135 5.86 2.93 -9.21
N LEU A 136 6.57 3.56 -8.27
CA LEU A 136 6.31 4.93 -7.85
C LEU A 136 6.49 5.92 -9.00
N PHE A 137 7.54 5.78 -9.82
CA PHE A 137 7.72 6.64 -10.99
C PHE A 137 6.54 6.54 -11.99
N ILE A 138 6.07 5.34 -12.30
CA ILE A 138 4.94 5.14 -13.22
C ILE A 138 3.64 5.62 -12.57
N PHE A 139 3.47 5.38 -11.26
CA PHE A 139 2.31 5.80 -10.49
C PHE A 139 2.18 7.32 -10.47
N ILE A 140 3.25 8.04 -10.16
CA ILE A 140 3.28 9.50 -10.23
C ILE A 140 3.16 9.98 -11.67
N GLY A 141 3.79 9.30 -12.63
CA GLY A 141 3.63 9.58 -14.06
C GLY A 141 2.17 9.58 -14.51
N SER A 142 1.31 8.78 -13.88
CA SER A 142 -0.12 8.81 -14.17
C SER A 142 -0.77 10.15 -13.87
N PHE A 143 -0.24 10.93 -12.92
CA PHE A 143 -0.79 12.22 -12.50
C PHE A 143 -0.67 13.27 -13.59
N TYR A 144 0.31 13.14 -14.50
CA TYR A 144 0.55 14.10 -15.58
C TYR A 144 -0.67 14.31 -16.47
N LYS A 145 -1.49 13.26 -16.65
CA LYS A 145 -2.73 13.33 -17.44
C LYS A 145 -3.87 14.04 -16.72
N TYR A 146 -3.81 14.14 -15.39
CA TYR A 146 -4.88 14.68 -14.54
C TYR A 146 -4.57 16.12 -14.12
N ASP A 147 -3.40 16.34 -13.54
CA ASP A 147 -2.98 17.64 -13.01
C ASP A 147 -1.45 17.74 -13.11
N LYS A 148 -0.97 18.58 -14.04
CA LYS A 148 0.46 18.78 -14.29
C LYS A 148 1.18 19.39 -13.09
N THR A 149 0.51 20.27 -12.33
CA THR A 149 1.10 20.90 -11.15
C THR A 149 1.24 19.90 -10.02
N LEU A 150 0.24 19.05 -9.80
CA LEU A 150 0.31 17.92 -8.88
C LEU A 150 1.44 16.95 -9.29
N PHE A 151 1.52 16.60 -10.57
CA PHE A 151 2.58 15.75 -11.11
C PHE A 151 3.97 16.29 -10.75
N TRP A 152 4.28 17.54 -11.09
CA TRP A 152 5.62 18.10 -10.85
C TRP A 152 5.96 18.16 -9.36
N LYS A 153 5.01 18.54 -8.50
CA LYS A 153 5.20 18.53 -7.04
C LYS A 153 5.54 17.13 -6.52
N ALA A 154 4.76 16.12 -6.92
CA ALA A 154 4.96 14.75 -6.46
C ALA A 154 6.23 14.13 -7.08
N PHE A 155 6.55 14.45 -8.33
CA PHE A 155 7.71 13.93 -9.05
C PHE A 155 9.03 14.49 -8.49
N ILE A 156 9.12 15.80 -8.27
CA ILE A 156 10.31 16.43 -7.66
C ILE A 156 10.51 15.88 -6.24
N SER A 157 9.44 15.75 -5.46
CA SER A 157 9.52 15.14 -4.13
C SER A 157 10.00 13.68 -4.19
N LEU A 158 9.55 12.89 -5.17
CA LEU A 158 10.05 11.52 -5.35
C LEU A 158 11.54 11.49 -5.67
N LEU A 159 12.01 12.38 -6.56
CA LEU A 159 13.43 12.48 -6.90
C LEU A 159 14.28 12.81 -5.68
N LEU A 160 13.82 13.71 -4.81
CA LEU A 160 14.52 14.02 -3.55
C LEU A 160 14.58 12.81 -2.62
N VAL A 161 13.48 12.07 -2.46
CA VAL A 161 13.45 10.84 -1.65
C VAL A 161 14.42 9.82 -2.22
N VAL A 162 14.37 9.54 -3.53
CA VAL A 162 15.27 8.58 -4.19
C VAL A 162 16.73 9.01 -4.03
N LEU A 163 17.04 10.29 -4.22
CA LEU A 163 18.40 10.81 -4.05
C LEU A 163 18.93 10.59 -2.63
N ILE A 164 18.14 10.93 -1.61
CA ILE A 164 18.50 10.67 -0.21
C ILE A 164 18.75 9.17 0.00
N MET A 165 17.87 8.32 -0.50
CA MET A 165 18.02 6.86 -0.34
C MET A 165 19.25 6.30 -1.04
N VAL A 166 19.62 6.84 -2.21
CA VAL A 166 20.85 6.46 -2.92
C VAL A 166 22.09 6.89 -2.14
N LEU A 167 22.11 8.10 -1.58
CA LEU A 167 23.23 8.57 -0.76
C LEU A 167 23.41 7.71 0.50
N LEU A 168 22.31 7.34 1.15
CA LEU A 168 22.35 6.41 2.29
C LEU A 168 22.83 5.02 1.88
N TYR A 169 22.40 4.53 0.72
CA TYR A 169 22.83 3.23 0.18
C TYR A 169 24.33 3.21 -0.11
N ILE A 170 24.88 4.27 -0.73
CA ILE A 170 26.32 4.37 -1.01
C ILE A 170 27.13 4.32 0.29
N LYS A 171 26.62 4.94 1.37
CA LYS A 171 27.32 5.01 2.65
C LYS A 171 27.27 3.71 3.47
N TRP A 172 26.12 3.06 3.51
CA TRP A 172 25.85 1.95 4.45
C TRP A 172 25.34 0.67 3.79
N GLY A 173 25.29 0.60 2.45
CA GLY A 173 24.76 -0.52 1.70
C GLY A 173 23.31 -0.85 2.06
N THR A 174 22.93 -2.10 1.83
CA THR A 174 21.70 -2.70 2.39
C THR A 174 21.93 -3.02 3.87
N SER A 175 21.65 -2.04 4.73
CA SER A 175 21.65 -2.18 6.19
C SER A 175 20.26 -1.94 6.77
N SER A 176 20.06 -2.31 8.03
CA SER A 176 18.79 -2.14 8.74
C SER A 176 18.45 -0.66 8.93
N ILE A 177 19.43 0.21 9.16
CA ILE A 177 19.19 1.67 9.15
C ILE A 177 18.69 2.15 7.79
N TRP A 178 19.28 1.66 6.70
CA TRP A 178 18.85 2.01 5.35
C TRP A 178 17.41 1.53 5.09
N GLN A 179 17.08 0.29 5.49
CA GLN A 179 15.73 -0.27 5.33
C GLN A 179 14.68 0.45 6.20
N ALA A 180 15.05 0.86 7.41
CA ALA A 180 14.18 1.62 8.30
C ALA A 180 13.88 3.01 7.73
N VAL A 181 14.90 3.71 7.23
CA VAL A 181 14.74 5.02 6.60
C VAL A 181 13.98 4.89 5.28
N PHE A 182 14.25 3.86 4.47
CA PHE A 182 13.56 3.61 3.21
C PHE A 182 12.05 3.43 3.41
N SER A 183 11.67 2.50 4.28
CA SER A 183 10.26 2.23 4.58
C SER A 183 9.54 3.46 5.13
N THR A 184 10.19 4.18 6.05
CA THR A 184 9.68 5.45 6.60
C THR A 184 9.48 6.50 5.51
N ALA A 185 10.52 6.78 4.72
CA ALA A 185 10.50 7.82 3.70
C ALA A 185 9.42 7.54 2.63
N ILE A 186 9.29 6.29 2.18
CA ILE A 186 8.28 5.89 1.20
C ILE A 186 6.86 6.04 1.78
N CYS A 187 6.64 5.63 3.03
CA CYS A 187 5.33 5.76 3.67
C CYS A 187 4.92 7.22 3.86
N VAL A 188 5.83 8.04 4.36
CA VAL A 188 5.63 9.48 4.54
C VAL A 188 5.38 10.15 3.19
N TYR A 189 6.20 9.83 2.18
CA TYR A 189 6.04 10.33 0.82
C TYR A 189 4.66 10.00 0.23
N LEU A 190 4.22 8.74 0.35
CA LEU A 190 2.92 8.31 -0.16
C LEU A 190 1.76 9.00 0.57
N TYR A 191 1.86 9.14 1.89
CA TYR A 191 0.86 9.87 2.67
C TYR A 191 0.73 11.33 2.21
N PHE A 192 1.85 12.04 2.08
CA PHE A 192 1.83 13.42 1.57
C PHE A 192 1.35 13.52 0.13
N THR A 193 1.74 12.57 -0.72
CA THR A 193 1.25 12.48 -2.10
C THR A 193 -0.27 12.32 -2.14
N MET A 194 -0.83 11.47 -1.29
CA MET A 194 -2.27 11.32 -1.14
C MET A 194 -2.94 12.63 -0.69
N LEU A 195 -2.37 13.35 0.27
CA LEU A 195 -2.87 14.65 0.68
C LEU A 195 -2.83 15.69 -0.45
N LEU A 196 -1.78 15.68 -1.28
CA LEU A 196 -1.69 16.52 -2.46
C LEU A 196 -2.78 16.18 -3.48
N VAL A 197 -3.04 14.88 -3.71
CA VAL A 197 -4.12 14.43 -4.59
C VAL A 197 -5.46 14.95 -4.05
N ILE A 198 -5.79 14.70 -2.79
CA ILE A 198 -7.07 15.12 -2.17
C ILE A 198 -7.30 16.64 -2.27
N ARG A 199 -6.23 17.43 -2.20
CA ARG A 199 -6.30 18.91 -2.30
C ARG A 199 -6.31 19.41 -3.74
N SER A 200 -6.10 18.55 -4.74
CA SER A 200 -6.14 18.97 -6.14
C SER A 200 -7.59 19.39 -6.50
N PRO A 201 -7.76 20.51 -7.22
CA PRO A 201 -9.09 20.96 -7.64
C PRO A 201 -9.75 20.02 -8.65
N TYR A 202 -8.97 19.11 -9.26
CA TYR A 202 -9.44 18.14 -10.26
C TYR A 202 -9.91 16.82 -9.64
N THR A 203 -9.79 16.65 -8.33
CA THR A 203 -10.32 15.51 -7.61
C THR A 203 -11.40 15.96 -6.65
N ASP A 204 -12.55 15.30 -6.72
CA ASP A 204 -13.60 15.45 -5.71
C ASP A 204 -13.74 14.12 -4.94
N PRO A 205 -13.09 14.00 -3.77
CA PRO A 205 -13.17 12.81 -2.93
C PRO A 205 -14.60 12.52 -2.47
N GLU A 206 -15.41 13.54 -2.24
CA GLU A 206 -16.78 13.38 -1.74
C GLU A 206 -17.68 12.81 -2.82
N THR A 207 -17.68 13.41 -4.01
CA THR A 207 -18.47 12.91 -5.14
C THR A 207 -18.00 11.52 -5.57
N THR A 208 -16.69 11.30 -5.64
CA THR A 208 -16.14 9.98 -6.02
C THR A 208 -16.55 8.89 -5.02
N MET A 209 -16.51 9.17 -3.72
CA MET A 209 -16.93 8.18 -2.72
C MET A 209 -18.44 7.93 -2.73
N ARG A 210 -19.26 8.96 -2.96
CA ARG A 210 -20.71 8.80 -3.13
C ARG A 210 -21.03 7.90 -4.33
N GLU A 211 -20.44 8.17 -5.49
CA GLU A 211 -20.59 7.35 -6.71
C GLU A 211 -20.24 5.88 -6.46
N LEU A 212 -19.13 5.62 -5.76
CA LEU A 212 -18.68 4.26 -5.46
C LEU A 212 -19.62 3.52 -4.51
N ILE A 213 -20.17 4.21 -3.51
CA ILE A 213 -21.11 3.64 -2.55
C ILE A 213 -22.44 3.33 -3.23
N GLU A 214 -22.96 4.24 -4.04
CA GLU A 214 -24.20 4.00 -4.81
C GLU A 214 -24.03 2.83 -5.77
N LYS A 215 -22.90 2.77 -6.48
CA LYS A 215 -22.57 1.64 -7.36
C LYS A 215 -22.40 0.33 -6.60
N ARG A 216 -21.90 0.36 -5.35
CA ARG A 216 -21.79 -0.83 -4.50
C ARG A 216 -23.16 -1.30 -4.04
N LYS A 217 -24.00 -0.40 -3.53
CA LYS A 217 -25.39 -0.71 -3.12
C LYS A 217 -26.21 -1.27 -4.27
N LYS A 218 -26.07 -0.72 -5.48
CA LYS A 218 -26.73 -1.24 -6.68
C LYS A 218 -26.32 -2.67 -6.99
N ARG A 219 -25.01 -2.96 -6.96
CA ARG A 219 -24.48 -4.32 -7.18
C ARG A 219 -24.88 -5.32 -6.09
N GLU A 220 -24.96 -4.88 -4.85
CA GLU A 220 -25.44 -5.72 -3.74
C GLU A 220 -26.91 -6.09 -3.95
N LYS A 221 -27.77 -5.13 -4.34
CA LYS A 221 -29.17 -5.42 -4.71
C LYS A 221 -29.29 -6.36 -5.90
N GLU A 222 -28.55 -6.12 -6.98
CA GLU A 222 -28.54 -7.00 -8.16
C GLU A 222 -28.09 -8.43 -7.79
N ARG A 223 -27.16 -8.58 -6.84
CA ARG A 223 -26.70 -9.87 -6.34
C ARG A 223 -27.76 -10.56 -5.48
N GLU A 224 -28.46 -9.84 -4.61
CA GLU A 224 -29.56 -10.35 -3.80
C GLU A 224 -30.73 -10.82 -4.68
N GLU A 225 -31.13 -10.02 -5.67
CA GLU A 225 -32.16 -10.39 -6.65
C GLU A 225 -31.76 -11.64 -7.45
N TYR A 226 -30.49 -11.75 -7.84
CA TYR A 226 -29.97 -12.94 -8.51
C TYR A 226 -30.05 -14.18 -7.60
N ILE A 227 -29.63 -14.08 -6.34
CA ILE A 227 -29.69 -15.18 -5.37
C ILE A 227 -31.14 -15.61 -5.15
N GLU A 228 -32.06 -14.68 -4.93
CA GLU A 228 -33.48 -14.97 -4.71
C GLU A 228 -34.10 -15.68 -5.93
N LYS A 229 -33.76 -15.22 -7.15
CA LYS A 229 -34.22 -15.85 -8.38
C LYS A 229 -33.66 -17.27 -8.54
N THR A 230 -32.40 -17.48 -8.18
CA THR A 230 -31.76 -18.80 -8.20
C THR A 230 -32.39 -19.74 -7.16
N GLU A 231 -32.63 -19.27 -5.95
CA GLU A 231 -33.29 -20.05 -4.89
C GLU A 231 -34.71 -20.46 -5.28
N LYS A 232 -35.51 -19.53 -5.82
CA LYS A 232 -36.85 -19.81 -6.37
C LYS A 232 -36.82 -20.88 -7.46
N TYR A 233 -35.88 -20.75 -8.41
CA TYR A 233 -35.71 -21.75 -9.47
C TYR A 233 -35.41 -23.16 -8.92
N TYR A 234 -34.54 -23.27 -7.90
CA TYR A 234 -34.22 -24.56 -7.30
C TYR A 234 -35.37 -25.14 -6.47
N GLN A 235 -36.14 -24.30 -5.77
CA GLN A 235 -37.35 -24.74 -5.06
C GLN A 235 -38.43 -25.25 -6.03
N GLU A 236 -38.76 -24.49 -7.07
CA GLU A 236 -39.73 -24.93 -8.10
C GLU A 236 -39.33 -26.25 -8.76
N ARG A 237 -38.03 -26.48 -8.94
CA ARG A 237 -37.51 -27.73 -9.51
C ARG A 237 -37.58 -28.90 -8.52
N LYS A 238 -37.42 -28.67 -7.21
CA LYS A 238 -37.64 -29.68 -6.18
C LYS A 238 -39.13 -30.04 -6.08
N ASP A 239 -40.00 -29.05 -6.02
CA ASP A 239 -41.45 -29.27 -5.94
C ASP A 239 -42.00 -30.04 -7.15
N LYS A 240 -41.46 -29.78 -8.36
CA LYS A 240 -41.79 -30.54 -9.57
C LYS A 240 -41.26 -31.97 -9.57
N LYS A 241 -40.20 -32.27 -8.82
CA LYS A 241 -39.67 -33.62 -8.65
C LYS A 241 -40.43 -34.41 -7.58
N GLU A 242 -40.92 -33.74 -6.54
CA GLU A 242 -41.70 -34.37 -5.45
C GLU A 242 -43.16 -34.64 -5.85
N LYS A 243 -43.68 -33.95 -6.87
CA LYS A 243 -45.02 -34.17 -7.46
C LYS A 243 -45.06 -35.22 -8.58
N LYS A 244 -43.95 -35.88 -8.89
CA LYS A 244 -43.85 -36.99 -9.85
C LYS A 244 -43.54 -38.29 -9.13
#